data_AF-A0A7R9W8S1-F1
#
_entry.id   AF-A0A7R9W8S1-F1
#
_cell.length_a   1.000
_cell.length_b   1.000
_cell.length_c   1.000
_cell.angle_alpha   90.00
_cell.angle_beta   90.00
_cell.angle_gamma   90.00
#
_symmetry.space_group_name_H-M   'P 1'
#
loop_
_entity.id
_entity.type
_entity.pdbx_description
1 polymer ?
#
loop_
_entity_poly.entity_id
_entity_poly.type
_entity_poly.pdbx_seq_one_letter_code
_entity_poly.pdbx_strand_id
1 'polypeptide(L)'
;MLSRGYDLAFAQPRLPCEDEFGEMDEATCNVFYDPAMNEWLRFRGLDRAPPFGFLNLGMLAYLGGGEALSQVQIGEFPVLAWAGSVAFVLWRSVYLVKQVATRNRMLVTFDWIKSVLFGRDMTRL
;
A
#
# COMPACT_ATOMS: atom_id res chain seq x y z
N MET A 1 2.78 -3.83 -15.47
CA MET A 1 1.74 -3.58 -14.45
C MET A 1 0.38 -3.79 -15.11
N LEU A 2 -0.49 -4.61 -14.51
CA LEU A 2 -1.81 -4.92 -15.08
C LEU A 2 -2.68 -3.65 -15.06
N SER A 3 -2.85 -3.01 -16.21
CA SER A 3 -3.88 -1.98 -16.38
C SER A 3 -5.24 -2.66 -16.27
N ARG A 4 -5.83 -2.66 -15.07
CA ARG A 4 -7.18 -3.18 -14.83
C ARG A 4 -8.28 -2.25 -15.38
N GLY A 5 -7.93 -1.27 -16.22
CA GLY A 5 -8.88 -0.29 -16.78
C GLY A 5 -9.41 0.73 -15.78
N TYR A 6 -8.86 0.79 -14.56
CA TYR A 6 -9.18 1.86 -13.61
C TYR A 6 -8.50 3.15 -14.05
N ASP A 7 -9.29 4.19 -14.32
CA ASP A 7 -8.79 5.54 -14.54
C ASP A 7 -8.44 6.18 -13.18
N LEU A 8 -7.13 6.18 -12.86
CA LEU A 8 -6.61 6.76 -11.62
C LEU A 8 -6.61 8.30 -11.66
N ALA A 9 -6.77 8.92 -12.83
CA ALA A 9 -6.89 10.37 -12.99
C ALA A 9 -8.31 10.86 -12.69
N PHE A 10 -9.29 9.95 -12.70
CA PHE A 10 -10.65 10.24 -12.32
C PHE A 10 -10.74 10.42 -10.80
N ALA A 11 -10.85 11.68 -10.37
CA ALA A 11 -11.44 11.96 -9.06
C ALA A 11 -12.83 11.31 -9.02
N GLN A 12 -13.22 10.76 -7.87
CA GLN A 12 -14.46 10.00 -7.65
C GLN A 12 -15.64 10.47 -8.51
N PRO A 13 -16.52 9.57 -8.98
CA PRO A 13 -17.59 9.93 -9.91
C PRO A 13 -18.32 11.18 -9.45
N ARG A 14 -18.44 12.17 -10.35
CA ARG A 14 -19.50 13.16 -10.23
C ARG A 14 -20.79 12.36 -10.19
N LEU A 15 -21.43 12.36 -9.04
CA LEU A 15 -22.68 11.64 -8.85
C LEU A 15 -23.71 12.21 -9.84
N PRO A 16 -24.51 11.38 -10.52
CA PRO A 16 -25.69 11.87 -11.17
C PRO A 16 -26.71 12.20 -10.07
N CYS A 17 -27.16 13.45 -10.02
CA CYS A 17 -28.15 13.91 -9.07
C CYS A 17 -29.35 14.42 -9.88
N GLU A 18 -30.21 13.49 -10.29
CA GLU A 18 -31.60 13.81 -10.63
C GLU A 18 -32.47 13.01 -9.66
N ASP A 19 -33.27 13.71 -8.87
CA ASP A 19 -34.47 13.19 -8.25
C ASP A 19 -35.57 13.02 -9.31
N GLU A 20 -36.66 12.31 -9.00
CA GLU A 20 -37.82 12.16 -9.91
C GLU A 20 -38.48 13.51 -10.30
N PHE A 21 -38.04 14.63 -9.71
CA PHE A 21 -38.62 15.97 -9.86
C PHE A 21 -37.64 17.07 -10.37
N GLY A 22 -36.35 16.78 -10.59
CA GLY A 22 -35.36 17.67 -11.22
C GLY A 22 -34.71 18.74 -10.33
N GLU A 23 -34.70 18.61 -9.01
CA GLU A 23 -34.09 19.55 -8.05
C GLU A 23 -32.77 19.03 -7.45
N MET A 24 -31.71 19.85 -7.53
CA MET A 24 -30.37 19.51 -7.02
C MET A 24 -30.24 19.78 -5.51
N ASP A 25 -30.25 18.72 -4.70
CA ASP A 25 -29.83 18.79 -3.28
C ASP A 25 -28.52 18.04 -3.04
N GLU A 26 -27.42 18.79 -2.92
CA GLU A 26 -26.04 18.29 -2.78
C GLU A 26 -25.80 17.56 -1.43
N ALA A 27 -26.66 17.79 -0.42
CA ALA A 27 -26.54 17.19 0.91
C ALA A 27 -27.01 15.72 0.94
N THR A 28 -27.96 15.34 0.08
CA THR A 28 -28.61 14.02 0.10
C THR A 28 -27.92 13.01 -0.84
N CYS A 29 -27.12 13.47 -1.80
CA CYS A 29 -26.53 12.63 -2.86
C CYS A 29 -25.20 11.94 -2.52
N ASN A 30 -24.52 12.33 -1.46
CA ASN A 30 -23.19 11.82 -1.16
C ASN A 30 -23.27 10.54 -0.30
N VAL A 31 -23.27 9.35 -0.93
CA VAL A 31 -23.09 8.05 -0.23
C VAL A 31 -21.78 8.02 0.60
N PHE A 32 -20.84 8.91 0.27
CA PHE A 32 -19.58 9.14 0.97
C PHE A 32 -19.54 10.46 1.75
N TYR A 33 -20.69 11.05 2.11
CA TYR A 33 -20.75 12.24 2.97
C TYR A 33 -20.24 11.88 4.37
N ASP A 34 -18.98 12.18 4.63
CA ASP A 34 -18.39 12.13 5.95
C ASP A 34 -18.11 13.57 6.42
N PRO A 35 -18.85 14.09 7.42
CA PRO A 35 -18.64 15.45 7.92
C PRO A 35 -17.21 15.66 8.45
N ALA A 36 -16.57 14.63 9.00
CA ALA A 36 -15.18 14.72 9.47
C ALA A 36 -14.20 14.89 8.30
N MET A 37 -14.45 14.24 7.16
CA MET A 37 -13.63 14.38 5.96
C MET A 37 -13.75 15.80 5.37
N ASN A 38 -14.96 16.37 5.32
CA ASN A 38 -15.17 17.73 4.84
C ASN A 38 -14.51 18.79 5.73
N GLU A 39 -14.59 18.62 7.05
CA GLU A 39 -13.90 19.51 7.99
C GLU A 39 -12.38 19.40 7.83
N TRP A 40 -11.85 18.19 7.66
CA TRP A 40 -10.43 17.96 7.41
C TRP A 40 -9.94 18.57 6.09
N LEU A 41 -10.75 18.49 5.02
CA LEU A 41 -10.44 19.11 3.73
C LEU A 41 -10.40 20.64 3.85
N ARG A 42 -11.42 21.23 4.50
CA ARG A 42 -11.48 22.67 4.78
C ARG A 42 -10.31 23.15 5.65
N PHE A 43 -9.92 22.38 6.67
CA PHE A 43 -8.73 22.67 7.47
C PHE A 43 -7.44 22.72 6.62
N ARG A 44 -7.36 21.89 5.57
CA ARG A 44 -6.25 21.91 4.60
C ARG A 44 -6.41 22.96 3.49
N GLY A 45 -7.48 23.77 3.51
CA GLY A 45 -7.79 24.73 2.45
C GLY A 45 -8.19 24.10 1.13
N LEU A 46 -8.74 22.88 1.17
CA LEU A 46 -9.18 22.13 0.00
C LEU A 46 -10.70 22.04 -0.03
N ASP A 47 -11.32 22.39 -1.15
CA ASP A 47 -12.75 22.21 -1.36
C ASP A 47 -13.11 20.77 -1.78
N ARG A 48 -12.15 20.04 -2.34
CA ARG A 48 -12.31 18.67 -2.83
C ARG A 48 -11.06 17.83 -2.57
N ALA A 49 -11.24 16.54 -2.33
CA ALA A 49 -10.13 15.60 -2.23
C ALA A 49 -9.43 15.44 -3.59
N PRO A 50 -8.08 15.46 -3.64
CA PRO A 50 -7.36 15.19 -4.88
C PRO A 50 -7.58 13.73 -5.33
N PRO A 51 -7.44 13.45 -6.64
CA PRO A 51 -7.49 12.09 -7.15
C PRO A 51 -6.38 11.23 -6.54
N PHE A 52 -6.59 9.91 -6.51
CA PHE A 52 -5.61 8.99 -5.98
C PHE A 52 -4.35 8.95 -6.87
N GLY A 53 -3.24 9.44 -6.33
CA GLY A 53 -1.92 9.29 -6.96
C GLY A 53 -1.20 8.06 -6.43
N PHE A 54 -0.96 7.06 -7.29
CA PHE A 54 -0.13 5.92 -6.91
C PHE A 54 1.34 6.32 -6.82
N LEU A 55 1.93 6.23 -5.63
CA LEU A 55 3.37 6.37 -5.44
C LEU A 55 4.04 5.00 -5.55
N ASN A 56 4.73 4.76 -6.67
CA ASN A 56 5.51 3.55 -6.84
C ASN A 56 6.78 3.62 -5.96
N LEU A 57 6.89 2.70 -4.99
CA LEU A 57 8.06 2.56 -4.11
C LEU A 57 9.05 1.49 -4.58
N GLY A 58 8.69 0.76 -5.64
CA GLY A 58 9.48 -0.32 -6.23
C GLY A 58 9.00 -1.70 -5.86
N MET A 59 9.88 -2.68 -6.02
CA MET A 59 9.60 -4.10 -5.86
C MET A 59 10.73 -4.84 -5.16
N LEU A 60 10.35 -5.82 -4.34
CA LEU A 60 11.27 -6.69 -3.63
C LEU A 60 10.85 -8.13 -3.87
N ALA A 61 11.79 -8.98 -4.28
CA ALA A 61 11.53 -10.38 -4.58
C ALA A 61 12.60 -11.28 -3.97
N TYR A 62 12.19 -12.27 -3.17
CA TYR A 62 13.11 -13.30 -2.68
C TYR A 62 13.38 -14.32 -3.79
N LEU A 63 14.66 -14.64 -4.03
CA LEU A 63 15.08 -15.51 -5.13
C LEU A 63 15.38 -16.95 -4.67
N GLY A 64 15.53 -17.18 -3.37
CA GLY A 64 16.03 -18.45 -2.84
C GLY A 64 17.49 -18.36 -2.44
N GLY A 65 18.01 -19.38 -1.73
CA GLY A 65 19.44 -19.46 -1.39
C GLY A 65 20.01 -18.32 -0.54
N GLY A 66 19.18 -17.51 0.11
CA GLY A 66 19.65 -16.31 0.81
C GLY A 66 19.94 -15.12 -0.11
N GLU A 67 19.38 -15.12 -1.33
CA GLU A 67 19.45 -14.02 -2.28
C GLU A 67 18.08 -13.39 -2.50
N ALA A 68 18.08 -12.08 -2.77
CA ALA A 68 16.88 -11.36 -3.16
C ALA A 68 17.22 -10.30 -4.22
N LEU A 69 16.18 -9.81 -4.90
CA LEU A 69 16.21 -8.64 -5.76
C LEU A 69 15.45 -7.52 -5.04
N SER A 70 16.09 -6.36 -4.91
CA SER A 70 15.45 -5.15 -4.37
C SER A 70 15.61 -4.01 -5.34
N GLN A 71 14.50 -3.56 -5.91
CA GLN A 71 14.39 -2.37 -6.72
C GLN A 71 13.58 -1.34 -5.93
N VAL A 72 14.20 -0.23 -5.56
CA VAL A 72 13.57 0.89 -4.86
C VAL A 72 13.48 2.06 -5.83
N GLN A 73 12.29 2.61 -5.95
CA GLN A 73 11.99 3.79 -6.75
C GLN A 73 11.09 4.73 -5.96
N ILE A 74 11.04 5.99 -6.36
CA ILE A 74 10.13 6.99 -5.79
C ILE A 74 9.38 7.61 -6.97
N GLY A 75 8.17 7.12 -7.22
CA GLY A 75 7.43 7.43 -8.44
C GLY A 75 8.19 6.88 -9.65
N GLU A 76 8.52 7.78 -10.59
CA GLU A 76 9.26 7.47 -11.82
C GLU A 76 10.78 7.44 -11.62
N PHE A 77 11.29 7.91 -10.47
CA PHE A 77 12.73 8.02 -10.23
C PHE A 77 13.30 6.76 -9.59
N PRO A 78 14.19 6.00 -10.28
CA PRO A 78 14.88 4.87 -9.67
C PRO A 78 15.93 5.36 -8.67
N VAL A 79 15.92 4.80 -7.45
CA VAL A 79 16.87 5.18 -6.38
C VAL A 79 17.93 4.11 -6.19
N LEU A 80 17.51 2.84 -6.14
CA LEU A 80 18.39 1.73 -5.80
C LEU A 80 17.94 0.46 -6.53
N ALA A 81 18.89 -0.29 -7.09
CA ALA A 81 18.62 -1.60 -7.67
C ALA A 81 19.78 -2.54 -7.33
N TRP A 82 19.54 -3.45 -6.38
CA TRP A 82 20.54 -4.39 -5.89
C TRP A 82 20.01 -5.83 -5.93
N ALA A 83 20.91 -6.78 -6.17
CA ALA A 83 20.62 -8.21 -6.16
C ALA A 83 21.67 -8.95 -5.30
N GLY A 84 21.27 -10.08 -4.71
CA GLY A 84 22.14 -10.96 -3.92
C GLY A 84 21.87 -10.91 -2.42
N SER A 85 22.86 -11.28 -1.61
CA SER A 85 22.69 -11.46 -0.16
C SER A 85 22.45 -10.15 0.61
N VAL A 86 22.98 -9.03 0.14
CA VAL A 86 22.71 -7.70 0.74
C VAL A 86 21.25 -7.31 0.53
N ALA A 87 20.74 -7.50 -0.69
CA ALA A 87 19.34 -7.29 -1.01
C ALA A 87 18.42 -8.23 -0.21
N PHE A 88 18.88 -9.45 0.14
CA PHE A 88 18.15 -10.37 1.01
C PHE A 88 18.00 -9.86 2.45
N VAL A 89 19.05 -9.28 3.04
CA VAL A 89 18.95 -8.66 4.37
C VAL A 89 18.01 -7.46 4.31
N LEU A 90 18.14 -6.61 3.28
CA LEU A 90 17.24 -5.47 3.06
C LEU A 90 15.78 -5.92 2.92
N TRP A 91 15.53 -6.97 2.13
CA TRP A 91 14.21 -7.58 1.97
C TRP A 91 13.64 -7.95 3.35
N ARG A 92 14.39 -8.67 4.18
CA ARG A 92 13.96 -9.05 5.54
C ARG A 92 13.63 -7.84 6.41
N SER A 93 14.49 -6.82 6.40
CA SER A 93 14.28 -5.59 7.19
C SER A 93 13.01 -4.84 6.78
N VAL A 94 12.77 -4.67 5.48
CA VAL A 94 11.57 -3.98 4.98
C VAL A 94 10.30 -4.74 5.38
N TYR A 95 10.28 -6.06 5.22
CA TYR A 95 9.12 -6.88 5.59
C TYR A 95 8.83 -6.82 7.08
N LEU A 96 9.84 -6.75 7.95
CA LEU A 96 9.64 -6.59 9.39
C LEU A 96 8.99 -5.24 9.72
N VAL A 97 9.49 -4.14 9.15
CA VAL A 97 8.97 -2.80 9.45
C VAL A 97 7.56 -2.61 8.88
N LYS A 98 7.25 -3.21 7.72
CA LYS A 98 5.94 -3.11 7.06
C LYS A 98 4.82 -3.91 7.72
N GLN A 99 5.11 -4.78 8.69
CA GLN A 99 4.05 -5.46 9.45
C GLN A 99 3.24 -4.45 10.27
N VAL A 100 1.92 -4.58 10.27
CA VAL A 100 1.00 -3.67 10.98
C VAL A 100 1.12 -3.79 12.50
N ALA A 101 1.22 -5.02 13.01
CA ALA A 101 1.21 -5.30 14.45
C ALA A 101 2.61 -5.66 14.98
N THR A 102 2.98 -5.10 16.14
CA THR A 102 4.24 -5.41 16.84
C THR A 102 4.35 -6.88 17.24
N ARG A 103 3.24 -7.52 17.61
CA ARG A 103 3.17 -8.96 17.88
C ARG A 103 3.64 -9.77 16.67
N ASN A 104 3.16 -9.45 15.47
CA ASN A 104 3.55 -10.17 14.25
C ASN A 104 5.03 -9.95 13.92
N ARG A 105 5.55 -8.73 14.15
CA ARG A 105 6.98 -8.43 14.00
C ARG A 105 7.84 -9.33 14.88
N MET A 106 7.47 -9.47 16.16
CA MET A 106 8.19 -10.33 17.10
C MET A 106 8.09 -11.80 16.69
N LEU A 107 6.88 -12.30 16.41
CA LEU A 107 6.66 -13.70 16.01
C LEU A 107 7.52 -14.07 14.79
N VAL A 108 7.47 -13.25 13.73
CA VAL A 108 8.29 -13.47 12.52
C VAL A 108 9.78 -13.45 12.83
N THR A 109 10.22 -12.51 13.67
CA THR A 109 11.64 -12.43 14.08
C THR A 109 12.08 -13.69 14.83
N PHE A 110 11.25 -14.16 15.78
CA PHE A 110 11.51 -15.41 16.51
C PHE A 110 11.52 -16.62 15.58
N ASP A 111 10.61 -16.70 14.62
CA ASP A 111 10.56 -17.80 13.66
C ASP A 111 11.81 -17.82 12.78
N TRP A 112 12.32 -16.65 12.38
CA TRP A 112 13.59 -16.56 11.66
C TRP A 112 14.77 -17.03 12.52
N ILE A 113 14.84 -16.58 13.78
CA ILE A 113 15.90 -17.01 14.70
C ILE A 113 15.85 -18.53 14.91
N LYS A 114 14.66 -19.09 15.17
CA LYS A 114 14.48 -20.54 15.31
C LYS A 114 14.89 -21.28 14.05
N SER A 115 14.50 -20.79 12.88
CA SER A 115 14.85 -21.41 11.60
C SER A 115 16.35 -21.43 11.32
N VAL A 116 17.10 -20.45 11.85
CA VAL A 116 18.56 -20.39 11.73
C VAL A 116 19.23 -21.32 12.74
N LEU A 117 18.72 -21.39 13.98
CA LEU A 117 19.30 -22.21 15.05
C LEU A 117 19.01 -23.71 14.90
N PHE A 118 17.77 -24.05 14.57
CA PHE A 118 17.27 -25.44 14.55
C PHE A 118 16.95 -25.96 13.15
N GLY A 119 17.07 -25.11 12.12
CA GLY A 119 16.57 -25.42 10.78
C GLY A 119 15.06 -25.20 10.66
N ARG A 120 14.52 -25.37 9.45
CA ARG A 120 13.07 -25.30 9.22
C ARG A 120 12.41 -26.56 9.74
N ASP A 121 11.39 -26.40 10.59
CA ASP A 121 10.49 -27.50 10.89
C ASP A 121 9.68 -27.85 9.63
N MET A 122 9.83 -29.10 9.18
CA MET A 122 9.20 -29.64 7.97
C MET A 122 8.26 -30.80 8.32
N THR A 123 7.92 -30.97 9.60
CA THR A 123 7.01 -32.02 10.06
C THR A 123 5.65 -31.80 9.41
N ARG A 124 5.30 -32.69 8.49
CA ARG A 124 3.97 -32.81 7.90
C ARG A 124 3.29 -33.97 8.62
N LEU A 125 2.23 -33.68 9.36
CA LEU A 125 1.28 -34.69 9.85
C LEU A 125 0.46 -35.24 8.69
#